data_AF-A5VWY8-F1
#
_entry.id   AF-A5VWY8-F1
#
_cell.length_a   1.000
_cell.length_b   1.000
_cell.length_c   1.000
_cell.angle_alpha   90.00
_cell.angle_beta   90.00
_cell.angle_gamma   90.00
#
_symmetry.space_group_name_H-M   'P 1'
#
loop_
_entity.id
_entity.type
_entity.pdbx_description
1 polymer ?
#
loop_
_entity_poly.entity_id
_entity_poly.type
_entity_poly.pdbx_seq_one_letter_code
_entity_poly.pdbx_strand_id
1 'polypeptide(L)' 'MEAPIHPFAELFKQLGLPDDPTSIDQFITSHSPLKNEIRLVDAPFWTDSQRAFLQDSIIEDSDWAVPFDQLNEALRRPRK' A
#
# COMPACT_ATOMS: atom_id res chain seq x y z
N MET A 1 -18.67 5.61 17.09
CA MET A 1 -18.00 6.55 16.17
C MET A 1 -17.36 5.68 15.11
N GLU A 2 -17.94 5.62 13.92
CA GLU A 2 -17.31 4.92 12.80
C GLU A 2 -16.14 5.80 12.35
N ALA A 3 -14.92 5.36 12.60
CA ALA A 3 -13.75 6.01 12.04
C ALA A 3 -13.90 5.97 10.51
N PRO A 4 -13.60 7.06 9.78
CA PRO A 4 -13.60 7.02 8.33
C PRO A 4 -12.63 5.92 7.89
N ILE A 5 -13.18 4.83 7.34
CA ILE A 5 -12.38 3.70 6.86
C ILE A 5 -11.53 4.23 5.71
N HIS A 6 -10.21 4.16 5.87
CA HIS A 6 -9.31 4.52 4.78
C HIS A 6 -9.45 3.51 3.65
N PRO A 7 -9.36 3.94 2.37
CA PRO A 7 -9.44 3.03 1.23
C PRO A 7 -8.33 1.97 1.23
N PHE A 8 -7.24 2.21 1.97
CA PHE A 8 -6.14 1.26 2.16
C PHE A 8 -6.26 0.39 3.41
N ALA A 9 -7.27 0.62 4.26
CA ALA A 9 -7.41 -0.09 5.54
C ALA A 9 -7.50 -1.61 5.32
N GLU A 10 -8.35 -2.05 4.39
CA GLU A 10 -8.49 -3.47 4.08
C GLU A 10 -7.21 -4.08 3.49
N LEU A 11 -6.51 -3.33 2.63
CA LEU A 11 -5.23 -3.75 2.04
C LEU A 11 -4.16 -3.91 3.13
N PHE A 12 -4.03 -2.92 4.02
CA PHE A 12 -3.07 -2.94 5.13
C PHE A 12 -3.38 -4.07 6.09
N LYS A 13 -4.67 -4.32 6.38
CA LYS A 13 -5.11 -5.43 7.21
C LYS A 13 -4.72 -6.79 6.64
N GLN A 14 -4.85 -6.99 5.32
CA GLN A 14 -4.37 -8.22 4.66
C GLN A 14 -2.84 -8.36 4.72
N LEU A 15 -2.12 -7.25 4.63
CA LEU A 15 -0.66 -7.21 4.75
C LEU A 15 -0.17 -7.39 6.20
N GLY A 16 -1.06 -7.42 7.19
CA GLY A 16 -0.72 -7.47 8.61
C GLY A 16 -0.14 -6.15 9.13
N LEU A 17 -0.48 -5.03 8.50
CA LEU A 17 -0.11 -3.67 8.89
C LEU A 17 -1.26 -3.00 9.65
N PRO A 18 -0.96 -1.99 10.48
CA PRO A 18 -2.00 -1.20 11.13
C PRO A 18 -2.87 -0.47 10.08
N ASP A 19 -4.17 -0.74 10.11
CA ASP A 19 -5.18 -0.25 9.16
C ASP A 19 -5.82 1.09 9.54
N ASP A 20 -5.34 1.71 10.62
CA ASP A 20 -5.82 3.01 11.07
C ASP A 20 -5.41 4.15 10.11
N PRO A 21 -6.28 5.16 9.93
CA PRO A 21 -6.03 6.35 9.10
C PRO A 21 -4.65 6.97 9.32
N THR A 22 -4.29 7.17 10.59
CA THR A 22 -3.04 7.81 11.00
C THR A 22 -1.82 6.95 10.66
N SER A 23 -1.91 5.63 10.87
CA SER A 23 -0.81 4.69 10.61
C SER A 23 -0.54 4.55 9.12
N ILE A 24 -1.60 4.49 8.30
CA ILE A 24 -1.50 4.47 6.83
C ILE A 24 -0.85 5.76 6.31
N ASP A 25 -1.26 6.92 6.81
CA ASP A 25 -0.70 8.20 6.39
C ASP A 25 0.79 8.32 6.76
N GLN A 26 1.16 7.88 7.96
CA GLN A 26 2.55 7.81 8.41
C GLN A 26 3.39 6.84 7.56
N PHE A 27 2.83 5.69 7.20
CA PHE A 27 3.50 4.72 6.31
C PHE A 27 3.80 5.36 4.95
N ILE A 28 2.78 5.95 4.32
CA ILE A 28 2.94 6.60 3.01
C ILE A 28 3.95 7.75 3.11
N THR A 29 3.90 8.55 4.16
CA THR A 29 4.84 9.66 4.38
C THR A 29 6.28 9.18 4.60
N SER A 30 6.47 8.09 5.33
CA SER A 30 7.81 7.56 5.65
C SER A 30 8.46 6.84 4.47
N HIS A 31 7.65 6.24 3.58
CA HIS A 31 8.13 5.49 2.42
C HIS A 31 8.04 6.27 1.09
N SER A 32 7.41 7.45 1.08
CA SER A 32 7.39 8.38 -0.05
C SER A 32 8.63 9.29 -0.05
N PRO A 33 9.18 9.66 -1.23
CA PRO A 33 8.78 9.20 -2.56
C PRO A 33 9.45 7.86 -2.92
N LEU A 34 8.64 6.86 -3.28
CA LEU A 34 9.13 5.64 -3.88
C LEU A 34 9.67 5.95 -5.29
N LYS A 35 10.91 5.54 -5.57
CA LYS A 35 11.53 5.76 -6.89
C LYS A 35 10.72 5.14 -8.00
N ASN A 36 10.63 5.82 -9.14
CA ASN A 36 9.78 5.35 -10.22
C ASN A 36 10.19 3.99 -10.81
N GLU A 37 11.49 3.68 -10.71
CA GLU A 37 12.12 2.44 -11.17
C GLU A 37 11.79 1.23 -10.28
N ILE A 38 11.38 1.45 -9.03
CA ILE A 38 11.10 0.39 -8.06
C ILE A 38 9.60 0.09 -8.13
N ARG A 39 9.23 -1.17 -8.40
CA ARG A 39 7.82 -1.61 -8.32
C ARG A 39 7.40 -1.68 -6.85
N LEU A 40 6.12 -1.40 -6.56
CA LEU A 40 5.63 -1.46 -5.17
C LEU A 40 5.89 -2.85 -4.54
N VAL A 41 5.68 -3.93 -5.28
CA VAL A 41 5.98 -5.31 -4.81
C VAL A 41 7.45 -5.56 -4.50
N ASP A 42 8.35 -4.94 -5.25
CA ASP A 42 9.80 -5.12 -5.11
C ASP A 42 10.39 -4.20 -4.05
N ALA A 43 9.57 -3.34 -3.44
CA ALA A 43 10.05 -2.41 -2.46
C ALA A 43 10.60 -3.11 -1.21
N PRO A 44 11.69 -2.58 -0.61
CA PRO A 44 12.38 -3.26 0.48
C PRO A 44 11.65 -3.19 1.82
N PHE A 45 10.52 -2.46 1.90
CA PHE A 45 9.70 -2.38 3.11
C PHE A 45 8.79 -3.59 3.31
N TRP A 46 8.64 -4.44 2.29
CA TRP A 46 7.84 -5.66 2.38
C TRP A 46 8.66 -6.88 2.79
N THR A 47 8.03 -7.71 3.61
CA THR A 47 8.46 -9.09 3.85
C THR A 47 8.14 -9.99 2.64
N ASP A 48 8.76 -11.17 2.55
CA ASP A 48 8.48 -12.12 1.48
C ASP A 48 7.00 -12.50 1.36
N SER A 49 6.30 -12.66 2.50
CA SER A 49 4.85 -12.97 2.51
C SER A 49 4.00 -11.81 1.99
N GLN A 50 4.32 -10.57 2.40
CA GLN A 50 3.62 -9.38 1.91
C GLN A 50 3.88 -9.17 0.41
N ARG A 51 5.13 -9.37 -0.04
CA ARG A 51 5.47 -9.30 -1.46
C ARG A 51 4.67 -10.31 -2.27
N ALA A 52 4.56 -11.56 -1.81
CA ALA A 52 3.80 -12.59 -2.51
C ALA A 52 2.32 -12.19 -2.66
N PHE A 53 1.70 -11.66 -1.62
CA PHE A 53 0.31 -11.16 -1.68
C PHE A 53 0.17 -9.97 -2.64
N LEU A 54 1.10 -9.01 -2.58
CA LEU A 54 1.07 -7.84 -3.46
C LEU A 54 1.34 -8.21 -4.93
N GLN A 55 2.12 -9.25 -5.19
CA GLN A 55 2.33 -9.78 -6.54
C GLN A 55 1.04 -10.32 -7.14
N ASP A 56 0.22 -10.99 -6.33
CA ASP A 56 -1.12 -11.44 -6.74
C ASP A 56 -2.06 -10.24 -6.98
N SER A 57 -1.92 -9.18 -6.18
CA SER A 57 -2.66 -7.93 -6.35
C SER A 57 -2.35 -7.19 -7.65
N ILE A 58 -1.23 -7.46 -8.33
CA ILE A 58 -0.91 -6.83 -9.64
C ILE A 58 -1.79 -7.39 -10.76
N ILE A 59 -2.34 -8.58 -10.60
CA ILE A 59 -3.17 -9.22 -11.62
C ILE A 59 -4.44 -8.39 -11.80
N GLU A 60 -4.76 -7.99 -13.03
CA GLU A 60 -5.89 -7.08 -13.33
C GLU A 60 -7.26 -7.61 -12.85
N ASP A 61 -7.38 -8.91 -12.62
CA ASP A 61 -8.59 -9.58 -12.10
C ASP A 61 -8.61 -9.68 -10.56
N SER A 62 -7.55 -9.23 -9.87
CA SER A 62 -7.48 -9.28 -8.42
C SER A 62 -8.35 -8.19 -7.80
N ASP A 63 -9.13 -8.56 -6.78
CA ASP A 63 -9.89 -7.61 -5.96
C ASP A 63 -9.00 -6.50 -5.37
N TRP A 64 -7.69 -6.75 -5.27
CA TRP A 64 -6.71 -5.83 -4.72
C TRP A 64 -5.99 -4.96 -5.75
N ALA A 65 -6.25 -5.12 -7.05
CA ALA A 65 -5.58 -4.36 -8.11
C ALA A 65 -5.80 -2.85 -7.98
N VAL A 66 -7.04 -2.44 -7.73
CA VAL A 66 -7.42 -1.03 -7.57
C VAL A 66 -6.80 -0.38 -6.32
N PRO A 67 -6.89 -0.94 -5.11
CA PRO A 67 -6.23 -0.36 -3.94
C PRO A 67 -4.69 -0.45 -4.01
N PHE A 68 -4.15 -1.48 -4.67
CA PHE A 68 -2.70 -1.59 -4.92
C PHE A 68 -2.18 -0.46 -5.82
N ASP A 69 -2.85 -0.18 -6.93
CA ASP A 69 -2.45 0.87 -7.87
C ASP A 69 -2.52 2.25 -7.20
N GLN A 70 -3.60 2.54 -6.47
CA GLN A 70 -3.75 3.78 -5.69
C GLN A 70 -2.66 3.93 -4.63
N LEU A 71 -2.29 2.86 -3.91
CA LEU A 71 -1.19 2.91 -2.95
C LEU A 71 0.15 3.18 -3.64
N ASN A 72 0.39 2.53 -4.77
CA ASN A 72 1.60 2.73 -5.58
C ASN A 72 1.71 4.17 -6.07
N GLU A 73 0.62 4.78 -6.53
CA GLU A 73 0.57 6.20 -6.86
C GLU A 73 0.81 7.10 -5.64
N ALA A 74 0.15 6.82 -4.51
CA ALA A 74 0.29 7.62 -3.29
C ALA A 74 1.74 7.64 -2.78
N LEU A 75 2.45 6.52 -2.87
CA LEU A 75 3.85 6.40 -2.48
C LEU A 75 4.81 7.12 -3.45
N ARG A 76 4.44 7.29 -4.71
CA ARG A 76 5.26 8.01 -5.71
C ARG A 76 5.00 9.51 -5.71
N ARG A 77 3.82 9.94 -5.27
CA ARG A 77 3.48 11.35 -5.15
C ARG A 77 4.28 11.95 -3.98
N PRO A 78 5.09 12.99 -4.22
CA PRO A 78 5.77 13.69 -3.13
C PRO A 78 4.71 14.34 -2.24
N ARG A 79 4.69 13.99 -0.96
CA ARG A 79 3.84 14.68 0.01
C ARG A 79 4.46 16.06 0.27
N LYS A 80 3.67 17.10 0.01
CA LYS A 80 4.07 18.50 0.02
C LYS A 80 4.07 19.07 1.44
#